data_AF-B3CQG6-F1
#
_entry.id   AF-B3CQG6-F1
#
_cell.length_a   1.000
_cell.length_b   1.000
_cell.length_c   1.000
_cell.angle_alpha   90.00
_cell.angle_beta   90.00
_cell.angle_gamma   90.00
#
_symmetry.space_group_name_H-M   'P 1'
#
loop_
_entity.id
_entity.type
_entity.pdbx_description
1 polymer ?
#
loop_
_entity_poly.entity_id
_entity_poly.type
_entity_poly.pdbx_seq_one_letter_code
_entity_poly.pdbx_strand_id
1 'polypeptide(L)' 'MKSLFITSPNEVKRQIRDMKVVSSNTESLNKFFHDHLQFVKGLNVPSVFFSKEC' A
#
# COMPACT_ATOMS: atom_id res chain seq x y z
N MET A 1 20.86 10.60 29.03
CA MET A 1 20.09 9.33 28.95
C MET A 1 19.15 9.31 30.14
N LYS A 2 17.82 9.37 30.04
CA LYS A 2 16.88 8.66 29.16
C LYS A 2 15.63 9.55 28.98
N SER A 3 15.58 10.37 27.93
CA SER A 3 14.27 10.83 27.42
C SER A 3 13.79 9.73 26.48
N LEU A 4 13.44 8.58 27.07
CA LEU A 4 12.82 7.50 26.34
C LEU A 4 11.42 7.97 26.05
N PHE A 5 11.17 8.40 24.83
CA PHE A 5 9.88 8.81 24.27
C PHE A 5 8.68 8.18 25.01
N ILE A 6 8.14 8.86 26.03
CA ILE A 6 6.94 8.41 26.73
C ILE A 6 5.77 8.95 25.93
N THR A 7 5.48 8.31 24.80
CA THR A 7 4.21 8.58 24.11
C THR A 7 3.09 8.11 25.04
N SER A 8 2.03 8.91 25.21
CA SER A 8 0.94 8.53 26.10
C SER A 8 0.28 7.24 25.58
N PRO A 9 -0.25 6.36 26.45
CA PRO A 9 -0.96 5.16 26.00
C PRO A 9 -2.08 5.43 24.98
N ASN A 10 -2.70 6.61 25.05
CA ASN A 10 -3.71 7.05 24.10
C ASN A 10 -3.13 7.38 22.72
N GLU A 11 -1.95 8.00 22.71
CA GLU A 11 -1.22 8.35 21.49
C GLU A 11 -0.76 7.09 20.74
N VAL A 12 -0.24 6.09 21.47
CA VAL A 12 0.12 4.79 20.91
C VAL A 12 -1.09 4.09 20.28
N LYS A 13 -2.24 4.09 20.97
CA LYS A 13 -3.47 3.49 20.43
C LYS A 13 -3.96 4.19 19.16
N ARG A 14 -3.83 5.52 19.09
CA ARG A 14 -4.17 6.30 17.89
C ARG A 14 -3.23 5.93 16.74
N GLN A 15 -1.93 5.93 16.95
CA GLN A 15 -0.94 5.58 15.92
C GLN A 15 -1.13 4.15 15.39
N ILE A 16 -1.41 3.18 16.27
CA ILE A 16 -1.72 1.81 15.85
C ILE A 16 -3.00 1.75 15.02
N ARG A 17 -4.04 2.52 15.37
CA ARG A 17 -5.28 2.58 14.58
C ARG A 17 -5.01 3.19 13.20
N ASP A 18 -4.30 4.30 13.15
CA ASP A 18 -3.99 5.00 11.91
C ASP A 18 -3.12 4.13 10.98
N MET A 19 -2.11 3.44 11.53
CA MET A 19 -1.32 2.45 10.79
C MET A 19 -2.17 1.29 10.26
N LYS A 20 -3.13 0.79 11.05
CA LYS A 20 -4.04 -0.28 10.59
C LYS A 20 -4.93 0.16 9.44
N VAL A 21 -5.43 1.40 9.47
CA VAL A 21 -6.22 1.99 8.38
C VAL A 21 -5.37 2.14 7.11
N VAL A 22 -4.13 2.62 7.24
CA VAL A 22 -3.20 2.67 6.11
C VAL A 22 -2.91 1.27 5.56
N SER A 23 -2.66 0.28 6.43
CA SER A 23 -2.38 -1.09 6.00
C SER A 23 -3.58 -1.75 5.29
N SER A 24 -4.80 -1.55 5.77
CA SER A 24 -6.00 -2.08 5.10
C SER A 24 -6.22 -1.45 3.72
N ASN A 25 -5.91 -0.15 3.59
CA ASN A 25 -5.96 0.53 2.30
C ASN A 25 -4.88 0.00 1.36
N THR A 26 -3.69 -0.34 1.85
CA THR A 26 -2.63 -0.97 1.04
C THR A 26 -2.99 -2.40 0.62
N GLU A 27 -3.73 -3.15 1.43
CA GLU A 27 -4.17 -4.51 1.08
C GLU A 27 -5.20 -4.48 -0.05
N SER A 28 -6.20 -3.60 0.04
CA SER A 28 -7.17 -3.36 -1.03
C SER A 28 -6.47 -2.90 -2.32
N LEU A 29 -5.49 -2.00 -2.21
CA LEU A 29 -4.70 -1.53 -3.34
C LEU A 29 -3.85 -2.65 -3.97
N ASN A 30 -3.21 -3.50 -3.14
CA ASN A 30 -2.45 -4.66 -3.61
C ASN A 30 -3.35 -5.66 -4.34
N LYS A 31 -4.55 -5.92 -3.79
CA LYS A 31 -5.54 -6.77 -4.45
C LYS A 31 -5.99 -6.18 -5.77
N PHE A 32 -6.29 -4.87 -5.82
CA PHE A 32 -6.64 -4.17 -7.05
C PHE A 32 -5.55 -4.33 -8.12
N PHE A 33 -4.29 -4.08 -7.78
CA PHE A 33 -3.19 -4.25 -8.73
C PHE A 33 -3.01 -5.71 -9.16
N HIS A 34 -3.18 -6.68 -8.26
CA HIS A 34 -3.10 -8.10 -8.59
C HIS A 34 -4.18 -8.50 -9.59
N ASP A 35 -5.44 -8.20 -9.29
CA ASP A 35 -6.60 -8.52 -10.11
C ASP A 35 -6.52 -7.80 -11.47
N HIS A 36 -6.10 -6.52 -11.46
CA HIS A 36 -5.94 -5.73 -12.68
C HIS A 36 -4.80 -6.23 -13.56
N LEU A 37 -3.65 -6.62 -12.99
CA LEU A 37 -2.55 -7.22 -13.74
C LEU A 37 -2.95 -8.57 -14.34
N GLN A 38 -3.72 -9.39 -13.62
CA GLN A 38 -4.22 -10.66 -14.16
C GLN A 38 -5.21 -10.43 -15.31
N PHE A 39 -6.09 -9.44 -15.18
CA PHE A 39 -7.03 -9.04 -16.23
C PHE A 39 -6.31 -8.56 -17.49
N VAL A 40 -5.31 -7.67 -17.35
CA VAL A 40 -4.52 -7.14 -18.47
C VAL A 40 -3.64 -8.20 -19.12
N LYS A 41 -3.21 -9.25 -18.39
CA LYS A 41 -2.48 -10.38 -18.98
C LYS A 41 -3.38 -11.35 -19.75
N GLY A 42 -4.62 -11.54 -19.30
CA GLY A 42 -5.58 -12.46 -19.92
C GLY A 42 -6.24 -11.87 -21.16
N LEU A 43 -6.43 -10.55 -21.18
CA LEU A 43 -6.68 -9.83 -22.41
C LEU A 43 -5.35 -9.70 -23.14
N ASN A 44 -5.24 -10.18 -24.38
CA ASN A 44 -4.03 -10.03 -25.19
C ASN A 44 -3.88 -8.56 -25.67
N VAL A 45 -4.05 -7.60 -24.76
CA VAL A 45 -4.02 -6.17 -25.04
C VAL A 45 -2.56 -5.81 -25.32
N PRO A 46 -2.25 -5.19 -26.47
CA PRO A 46 -0.93 -4.66 -26.68
C PRO A 46 -0.61 -3.68 -25.54
N SER A 47 0.51 -3.93 -24.85
CA SER A 47 1.03 -3.08 -23.79
C SER A 47 1.04 -1.62 -24.28
N VAL A 48 0.19 -0.77 -23.70
CA VAL A 48 0.19 0.68 -23.95
C VAL A 48 1.42 1.35 -23.32
N PHE A 49 2.22 0.60 -22.56
CA PHE A 49 3.54 1.04 -22.11
C PHE A 49 4.51 0.92 -23.28
N PHE A 50 4.72 2.03 -23.98
CA PHE A 50 5.82 2.18 -24.91
C PHE A 50 7.13 2.05 -24.13
N SER A 51 8.01 1.16 -24.59
CA SER A 51 9.39 1.16 -24.14
C SER A 51 9.98 2.51 -24.51
N LYS A 52 10.43 3.29 -23.51
CA LYS A 52 11.19 4.50 -23.79
C LYS A 52 12.56 4.03 -24.25
N GLU A 53 12.80 4.06 -25.56
CA GLU A 53 14.13 3.80 -26.12
C GLU A 53 15.12 4.77 -25.47
N CYS A 54 16.16 4.19 -24.86
CA CYS A 54 17.30 4.93 -24.30
C CYS A 54 18.37 5.11 -25.38
#